data_AF-Q21LU6-F1
#
_entry.id   AF-Q21LU6-F1
#
_cell.length_a   1.000
_cell.length_b   1.000
_cell.length_c   1.000
_cell.angle_alpha   90.00
_cell.angle_beta   90.00
_cell.angle_gamma   90.00
#
_symmetry.space_group_name_H-M   'P 1'
#
loop_
_entity.id
_entity.type
_entity.pdbx_description
1 polymer ?
#
loop_
_entity_poly.entity_id
_entity_poly.type
_entity_poly.pdbx_seq_one_letter_code
_entity_poly.pdbx_strand_id
1 'polypeptide(L)'
;MFMLYAMFGLVVFTYVFLLVNFIWRLKAVKSRAVHIKFFRRLDTQDAPEHILLGTRHLANLFELPVLFYVVGVLAVCLQLESPLMIAFAWLYVGCRVVHAIIHTTYNNVVHRMLIFQLGSFILLIIWLLLVAAYSKGVA
;
A
#
# COMPACT_ATOMS: atom_id res chain seq x y z
N MET A 1 13.18 -17.88 -0.97
CA MET A 1 11.73 -17.93 -1.25
C MET A 1 10.86 -17.26 -0.17
N PHE A 2 11.41 -16.70 0.90
CA PHE A 2 10.60 -16.07 1.95
C PHE A 2 10.13 -14.65 1.58
N MET A 3 10.87 -13.93 0.72
CA MET A 3 10.45 -12.62 0.22
C MET A 3 9.17 -12.71 -0.62
N LEU A 4 9.03 -13.78 -1.40
CA LEU A 4 7.83 -14.04 -2.21
C LEU A 4 6.57 -14.12 -1.34
N TYR A 5 6.65 -14.73 -0.16
CA TYR A 5 5.50 -14.81 0.75
C TYR A 5 5.09 -13.45 1.30
N ALA A 6 6.05 -12.55 1.59
CA ALA A 6 5.72 -11.19 2.01
C ALA A 6 5.06 -10.40 0.86
N MET A 7 5.56 -10.54 -0.37
CA MET A 7 4.94 -9.97 -1.57
C MET A 7 3.51 -10.49 -1.75
N PHE A 8 3.33 -11.81 -1.71
CA PHE A 8 2.02 -12.45 -1.83
C PHE A 8 1.06 -12.01 -0.71
N GLY A 9 1.56 -11.85 0.52
CA GLY A 9 0.78 -11.32 1.64
C GLY A 9 0.20 -9.94 1.34
N LEU A 10 0.98 -9.05 0.72
CA LEU A 10 0.47 -7.74 0.30
C LEU A 10 -0.57 -7.85 -0.83
N VAL A 11 -0.37 -8.76 -1.79
CA VAL A 11 -1.35 -9.01 -2.87
C VAL A 11 -2.68 -9.47 -2.28
N VAL A 12 -2.68 -10.49 -1.41
CA VAL A 12 -3.87 -11.00 -0.74
C VAL A 12 -4.57 -9.88 0.02
N PHE A 13 -3.81 -9.08 0.77
CA PHE A 13 -4.35 -7.94 1.50
C PHE A 13 -5.01 -6.91 0.56
N THR A 14 -4.41 -6.59 -0.58
CA THR A 14 -5.00 -5.69 -1.59
C THR A 14 -6.34 -6.23 -2.10
N TYR A 15 -6.42 -7.52 -2.45
CA TYR A 15 -7.66 -8.13 -2.92
C TYR A 15 -8.75 -8.15 -1.84
N VAL A 16 -8.40 -8.48 -0.60
CA VAL A 16 -9.34 -8.41 0.54
C VAL A 16 -9.89 -6.99 0.69
N PHE A 17 -9.02 -5.98 0.66
CA PHE A 17 -9.44 -4.59 0.81
C PHE A 17 -10.31 -4.09 -0.36
N LEU A 18 -10.00 -4.51 -1.59
CA LEU A 18 -10.83 -4.25 -2.77
C LEU A 18 -12.23 -4.84 -2.62
N LEU A 19 -12.34 -6.09 -2.16
CA LEU A 19 -13.62 -6.76 -1.91
C LEU A 19 -14.43 -6.05 -0.81
N VAL A 20 -13.79 -5.67 0.30
CA VAL A 20 -14.44 -4.92 1.39
C VAL A 20 -15.00 -3.59 0.87
N ASN A 21 -14.21 -2.82 0.13
CA ASN A 21 -14.66 -1.55 -0.46
C ASN A 21 -15.82 -1.75 -1.44
N PHE A 22 -15.76 -2.79 -2.27
CA PHE A 22 -16.82 -3.12 -3.20
C PHE A 22 -18.14 -3.44 -2.46
N ILE A 23 -18.09 -4.26 -1.41
CA ILE A 23 -19.27 -4.58 -0.59
C ILE A 23 -19.85 -3.32 0.06
N TRP A 24 -19.02 -2.42 0.59
CA TRP A 24 -19.50 -1.16 1.18
C TRP A 24 -20.17 -0.25 0.15
N ARG A 25 -19.63 -0.16 -1.07
CA ARG A 25 -20.25 0.58 -2.18
C ARG A 25 -21.61 -0.03 -2.57
N LEU A 26 -21.70 -1.35 -2.67
CA LEU A 26 -22.97 -2.03 -2.94
C LEU A 26 -24.01 -1.77 -1.86
N LYS A 27 -23.63 -1.83 -0.57
CA LYS A 27 -24.53 -1.52 0.55
C LYS A 27 -25.02 -0.07 0.50
N ALA A 28 -24.15 0.90 0.21
CA ALA A 28 -24.50 2.32 0.11
C ALA A 28 -25.47 2.63 -1.05
N VAL A 29 -25.33 1.93 -2.18
CA VAL A 29 -26.27 2.04 -3.31
C VAL A 29 -27.61 1.39 -2.96
N LYS A 30 -27.59 0.19 -2.35
CA LYS A 30 -28.80 -0.54 -1.97
C LYS A 30 -29.61 0.18 -0.89
N SER A 31 -28.94 0.91 0.02
CA SER A 31 -29.60 1.74 1.04
C SER A 31 -30.11 3.09 0.51
N ARG A 32 -29.99 3.38 -0.80
CA ARG A 32 -30.30 4.67 -1.45
C ARG A 32 -29.51 5.86 -0.89
N ALA A 33 -28.41 5.64 -0.16
CA ALA A 33 -27.57 6.71 0.35
C ALA A 33 -26.79 7.44 -0.75
N VAL A 34 -26.56 6.79 -1.91
CA VAL A 34 -25.85 7.38 -3.06
C VAL A 34 -26.50 6.94 -4.38
N HIS A 35 -26.85 7.90 -5.25
CA HIS A 35 -27.36 7.60 -6.59
C HIS A 35 -26.21 7.17 -7.53
N ILE A 36 -26.38 6.07 -8.28
CA ILE A 36 -25.39 5.51 -9.24
C ILE A 36 -24.82 6.57 -10.21
N LYS A 37 -25.60 7.62 -10.54
CA LYS A 37 -25.15 8.72 -11.42
C LYS A 37 -23.95 9.52 -10.86
N PHE A 38 -23.70 9.51 -9.55
CA PHE A 38 -22.55 10.17 -8.93
C PHE A 38 -21.21 9.55 -9.36
N PHE A 39 -21.17 8.23 -9.56
CA PHE A 39 -19.95 7.54 -10.03
C PHE A 39 -19.70 7.69 -11.53
N ARG A 40 -20.67 8.21 -12.30
CA ARG A 40 -20.57 8.32 -13.76
C ARG A 40 -19.83 9.58 -14.23
N ARG A 41 -19.72 10.63 -13.41
CA ARG A 41 -19.13 11.90 -13.85
C ARG A 41 -17.65 12.07 -13.59
N LEU A 42 -17.10 11.57 -12.47
CA LEU A 42 -15.66 11.69 -12.10
C LEU A 42 -15.00 13.01 -12.56
N ASP A 43 -15.75 14.11 -12.50
CA ASP A 43 -15.40 15.34 -13.20
C ASP A 43 -14.58 16.19 -12.25
N THR A 44 -13.27 16.26 -12.51
CA THR A 44 -12.27 16.87 -11.63
C THR A 44 -12.31 18.39 -11.63
N GLN A 45 -13.13 19.02 -12.48
CA GLN A 45 -13.15 20.49 -12.63
C GLN A 45 -14.07 21.20 -11.62
N ASP A 46 -15.15 20.57 -11.17
CA ASP A 46 -16.06 21.13 -10.14
C ASP A 46 -15.94 20.42 -8.77
N ALA A 47 -14.95 19.55 -8.63
CA ALA A 47 -14.76 18.74 -7.44
C ALA A 47 -14.19 19.62 -6.29
N PRO A 48 -14.90 19.80 -5.16
CA PRO A 48 -14.38 20.58 -4.04
C PRO A 48 -13.04 20.02 -3.56
N GLU A 49 -12.15 20.90 -3.07
CA GLU A 49 -10.72 20.64 -2.86
C GLU A 49 -10.40 19.36 -2.06
N HIS A 50 -11.28 18.99 -1.12
CA HIS A 50 -11.18 17.76 -0.35
C HIS A 50 -11.29 16.46 -1.19
N ILE A 51 -11.98 16.51 -2.34
CA ILE A 51 -12.11 15.40 -3.30
C ILE A 51 -10.82 15.28 -4.14
N LEU A 52 -10.23 16.39 -4.57
CA LEU A 52 -8.95 16.42 -5.30
C LEU A 52 -7.77 15.92 -4.44
N LEU A 53 -7.72 16.33 -3.17
CA LEU A 53 -6.76 15.83 -2.18
C LEU A 53 -6.92 14.31 -1.96
N GLY A 54 -8.17 13.82 -1.90
CA GLY A 54 -8.47 12.39 -1.81
C GLY A 54 -7.94 11.59 -3.00
N THR A 55 -8.10 12.09 -4.23
CA THR A 55 -7.62 11.43 -5.45
C THR A 55 -6.09 11.40 -5.54
N ARG A 56 -5.41 12.51 -5.20
CA ARG A 56 -3.93 12.57 -5.16
C ARG A 56 -3.33 11.67 -4.08
N HIS A 57 -3.97 11.55 -2.92
CA HIS A 57 -3.57 10.62 -1.89
C HIS A 57 -3.77 9.15 -2.31
N LEU A 58 -4.83 8.89 -3.09
CA LEU A 58 -5.11 7.56 -3.67
C LEU A 58 -4.02 7.12 -4.65
N ALA A 59 -3.54 8.02 -5.51
CA ALA A 59 -2.40 7.76 -6.39
C ALA A 59 -1.12 7.45 -5.60
N ASN A 60 -0.84 8.25 -4.56
CA ASN A 60 0.32 8.04 -3.68
C ASN A 60 0.27 6.70 -2.91
N LEU A 61 -0.93 6.14 -2.71
CA LEU A 61 -1.10 4.81 -2.10
C LEU A 61 -0.64 3.66 -2.99
N PHE A 62 -0.62 3.84 -4.32
CA PHE A 62 -0.21 2.80 -5.28
C PHE A 62 1.27 2.88 -5.67
N GLU A 63 1.91 4.03 -5.55
CA GLU A 63 3.33 4.21 -5.93
C GLU A 63 4.30 3.38 -5.07
N LEU A 64 4.11 3.42 -3.74
CA LEU A 64 5.02 2.73 -2.81
C LEU A 64 4.91 1.19 -2.83
N PRO A 65 3.72 0.56 -2.93
CA PRO A 65 3.62 -0.88 -3.13
C PRO A 65 4.34 -1.37 -4.39
N VAL A 66 4.37 -0.60 -5.47
CA VAL A 66 5.12 -0.97 -6.68
C VAL A 66 6.61 -1.08 -6.37
N LEU A 67 7.18 -0.10 -5.67
CA LEU A 67 8.59 -0.15 -5.25
C LEU A 67 8.90 -1.35 -4.34
N PHE A 68 7.95 -1.77 -3.50
CA PHE A 68 8.08 -2.97 -2.69
C PHE A 68 8.11 -4.25 -3.55
N TYR A 69 7.22 -4.37 -4.54
CA TYR A 69 7.27 -5.51 -5.46
C TYR A 69 8.56 -5.52 -6.29
N VAL A 70 9.02 -4.36 -6.77
CA VAL A 70 10.27 -4.25 -7.53
C VAL A 70 11.47 -4.70 -6.70
N VAL A 71 11.65 -4.18 -5.48
CA VAL A 71 12.78 -4.58 -4.62
C VAL A 71 12.70 -6.05 -4.23
N GLY A 72 11.48 -6.58 -4.01
CA GLY A 72 11.26 -7.99 -3.72
C GLY A 72 11.62 -8.90 -4.89
N VAL A 73 11.18 -8.56 -6.12
CA VAL A 73 11.55 -9.29 -7.34
C VAL A 73 13.06 -9.25 -7.55
N LEU A 74 13.70 -8.08 -7.42
CA LEU A 74 15.15 -7.96 -7.56
C LEU A 74 15.89 -8.80 -6.53
N ALA A 75 15.47 -8.78 -5.26
CA ALA A 75 16.07 -9.60 -4.21
C ALA A 75 15.98 -11.10 -4.53
N VAL A 76 14.83 -11.57 -5.05
CA VAL A 76 14.64 -12.97 -5.46
C VAL A 76 15.48 -13.31 -6.69
N CYS A 77 15.44 -12.49 -7.74
CA CYS A 77 16.17 -12.72 -9.00
C CYS A 77 17.68 -12.70 -8.82
N LEU A 78 18.20 -11.79 -7.99
CA LEU A 78 19.63 -11.68 -7.68
C LEU A 78 20.06 -12.67 -6.60
N GLN A 79 19.12 -13.44 -6.03
CA GLN A 79 19.36 -14.34 -4.89
C GLN A 79 19.96 -13.63 -3.66
N LEU A 80 19.65 -12.34 -3.49
CA LEU A 80 20.10 -11.47 -2.40
C LEU A 80 19.03 -11.34 -1.31
N GLU A 81 18.44 -12.46 -0.91
CA GLU A 81 17.51 -12.50 0.22
C GLU A 81 18.28 -12.61 1.55
N SER A 82 18.00 -11.73 2.51
CA SER A 82 18.53 -11.84 3.88
C SER A 82 17.40 -11.94 4.91
N PRO A 83 17.60 -12.62 6.06
CA PRO A 83 16.61 -12.67 7.13
C PRO A 83 16.14 -11.29 7.59
N LEU A 84 17.05 -10.32 7.61
CA LEU A 84 16.74 -8.93 7.97
C LEU A 84 15.83 -8.27 6.94
N MET A 85 16.10 -8.43 5.64
CA MET A 85 15.21 -7.92 4.58
C MET A 85 13.82 -8.54 4.64
N ILE A 86 13.74 -9.84 4.92
CA ILE A 86 12.46 -10.56 5.06
C ILE A 86 11.67 -10.03 6.26
N ALA A 87 12.33 -9.79 7.40
CA ALA A 87 11.68 -9.21 8.57
C ALA A 87 11.10 -7.81 8.28
N PHE A 88 11.88 -6.95 7.62
CA PHE A 88 11.39 -5.63 7.20
C PHE A 88 10.28 -5.72 6.15
N ALA A 89 10.32 -6.69 5.24
CA ALA A 89 9.25 -6.92 4.26
C ALA A 89 7.92 -7.25 4.94
N TRP A 90 7.92 -8.15 5.93
CA TRP A 90 6.73 -8.43 6.72
C TRP A 90 6.28 -7.24 7.57
N LEU A 91 7.22 -6.47 8.14
CA LEU A 91 6.90 -5.24 8.86
C LEU A 91 6.23 -4.20 7.95
N TYR A 92 6.67 -4.08 6.70
CA TYR A 92 6.06 -3.23 5.69
C TYR A 92 4.62 -3.67 5.39
N VAL A 93 4.37 -4.98 5.19
CA VAL A 93 3.02 -5.53 5.02
C VAL A 93 2.15 -5.20 6.23
N GLY A 94 2.67 -5.38 7.45
CA GLY A 94 1.99 -5.03 8.69
C GLY A 94 1.61 -3.54 8.76
N CYS A 95 2.53 -2.64 8.39
CA CYS A 95 2.24 -1.20 8.31
C CYS A 95 1.09 -0.89 7.35
N ARG A 96 0.99 -1.59 6.21
CA ARG A 96 -0.11 -1.43 5.26
C ARG A 96 -1.45 -1.88 5.82
N VAL A 97 -1.45 -2.99 6.56
CA VAL A 97 -2.65 -3.47 7.28
C VAL A 97 -3.10 -2.44 8.31
N VAL A 98 -2.19 -1.99 9.19
CA VAL A 98 -2.51 -0.99 10.22
C VAL A 98 -2.98 0.32 9.61
N HIS A 99 -2.32 0.81 8.55
CA HIS A 99 -2.74 2.01 7.83
C HIS A 99 -4.17 1.90 7.31
N ALA A 100 -4.54 0.77 6.69
CA ALA A 100 -5.90 0.56 6.21
C ALA A 100 -6.92 0.47 7.35
N ILE A 101 -6.59 -0.19 8.46
CA ILE A 101 -7.45 -0.26 9.65
C ILE A 101 -7.71 1.16 10.19
N ILE A 102 -6.67 1.97 10.37
CA ILE A 102 -6.81 3.35 10.85
C ILE A 102 -7.71 4.15 9.90
N HIS A 103 -7.49 4.00 8.59
CA HIS A 103 -8.27 4.70 7.57
C HIS A 103 -9.75 4.30 7.59
N THR A 104 -10.06 3.02 7.81
CA THR A 104 -11.45 2.52 7.75
C THR A 104 -12.21 2.57 9.06
N THR A 105 -11.52 2.68 10.21
CA THR A 105 -12.16 2.67 11.54
C THR A 105 -12.43 4.08 12.05
N TYR A 106 -11.40 4.77 12.54
CA TYR A 106 -11.55 6.08 13.18
C TYR A 106 -10.95 7.25 12.37
N ASN A 107 -10.24 6.94 11.28
CA ASN A 107 -9.80 7.89 10.26
C ASN A 107 -9.04 9.13 10.79
N ASN A 108 -8.20 8.96 11.83
CA ASN A 108 -7.36 10.05 12.31
C ASN A 108 -6.22 10.34 11.32
N VAL A 109 -6.16 11.59 10.84
CA VAL A 109 -5.21 12.03 9.81
C VAL A 109 -3.76 11.91 10.28
N VAL A 110 -3.46 12.28 11.53
CA VAL A 110 -2.09 12.24 12.08
C VAL A 110 -1.60 10.81 12.19
N HIS A 111 -2.41 9.91 12.76
CA HIS A 111 -2.04 8.50 12.91
C HIS A 111 -1.83 7.83 11.54
N ARG A 112 -2.72 8.13 10.58
CA ARG A 112 -2.60 7.63 9.21
C ARG A 112 -1.31 8.12 8.54
N MET A 113 -0.96 9.40 8.73
CA MET A 113 0.27 9.96 8.18
C MET A 113 1.52 9.34 8.82
N LEU A 114 1.54 9.16 10.14
CA LEU A 114 2.68 8.56 10.85
C LEU A 114 2.94 7.11 10.41
N ILE A 115 1.90 6.27 10.33
CA ILE A 115 2.08 4.88 9.91
C ILE A 115 2.47 4.76 8.43
N PHE A 116 1.96 5.66 7.58
CA PHE A 116 2.38 5.75 6.17
C PHE A 116 3.87 6.09 6.07
N GLN A 117 4.32 7.07 6.84
CA GLN A 117 5.72 7.49 6.85
C GLN A 117 6.64 6.40 7.40
N LEU A 118 6.22 5.71 8.46
CA LEU A 118 6.94 4.55 9.00
C LEU A 118 7.11 3.45 7.93
N GLY A 119 6.02 3.09 7.24
CA GLY A 119 6.06 2.12 6.14
C GLY A 119 6.99 2.56 5.00
N SER A 120 7.01 3.86 4.69
CA SER A 120 7.90 4.43 3.67
C SER A 120 9.37 4.31 4.05
N PHE A 121 9.73 4.58 5.31
CA PHE A 121 11.09 4.39 5.82
C PHE A 121 11.50 2.92 5.84
N ILE A 122 10.60 2.01 6.23
CA ILE A 122 10.89 0.57 6.16
C ILE A 122 11.20 0.14 4.74
N LEU A 123 10.41 0.59 3.76
CA LEU A 123 10.66 0.28 2.35
C LEU A 123 12.02 0.82 1.89
N LEU A 124 12.39 2.04 2.29
CA LEU A 124 13.72 2.59 2.01
C LEU A 124 14.83 1.72 2.61
N ILE A 125 14.66 1.23 3.85
CA ILE A 125 15.62 0.32 4.49
C ILE A 125 15.79 -0.97 3.67
N ILE A 126 14.70 -1.57 3.16
CA ILE A 126 14.78 -2.78 2.33
C ILE A 126 15.62 -2.51 1.06
N TRP A 127 15.44 -1.36 0.42
CA TRP A 127 16.25 -0.95 -0.73
C TRP A 127 17.73 -0.77 -0.37
N LEU A 128 18.03 -0.09 0.73
CA LEU A 128 19.40 0.10 1.21
C LEU A 128 20.07 -1.24 1.53
N LEU A 129 19.34 -2.18 2.12
CA LEU A 129 19.82 -3.54 2.39
C LEU A 129 20.11 -4.30 1.10
N LEU A 130 19.26 -4.20 0.08
CA LEU A 130 19.48 -4.82 -1.23
C LEU A 130 20.74 -4.25 -1.89
N VAL A 131 20.89 -2.93 -1.92
CA VAL A 131 22.06 -2.26 -2.50
C VAL A 131 23.33 -2.67 -1.75
N ALA A 132 23.31 -2.66 -0.42
CA ALA A 132 24.44 -3.11 0.39
C ALA A 132 24.80 -4.58 0.16
N ALA A 133 23.81 -5.45 -0.01
CA ALA A 133 24.03 -6.86 -0.33
C ALA A 133 24.65 -7.03 -1.74
N TYR A 134 24.14 -6.29 -2.72
CA TYR A 134 24.67 -6.29 -4.08
C TYR A 134 26.11 -5.79 -4.13
N SER A 135 26.43 -4.68 -3.47
CA SER A 135 27.79 -4.13 -3.42
C SER A 135 28.81 -5.08 -2.80
N LYS A 136 28.40 -5.91 -1.84
CA LYS A 136 29.27 -6.93 -1.23
C LYS A 136 29.49 -8.17 -2.10
N GLY A 137 28.58 -8.46 -3.04
CA GLY A 137 28.71 -9.59 -3.96
C GLY A 137 29.45 -9.27 -5.25
N VAL A 138 29.68 -7.98 -5.54
CA VAL A 138 30.42 -7.49 -6.71
C VAL A 138 31.89 -7.17 -6.38
N ALA A 139 32.23 -7.03 -5.09
CA ALA A 139 33.60 -6.88 -4.58
C ALA A 139 34.22 -8.25 -4.27
#